data_AF-A0A3B0QXF7-F1
#
_entry.id   AF-A0A3B0QXF7-F1
#
_cell.length_a   1.000
_cell.length_b   1.000
_cell.length_c   1.000
_cell.angle_alpha   90.00
_cell.angle_beta   90.00
_cell.angle_gamma   90.00
#
_symmetry.space_group_name_H-M   'P 1'
#
loop_
_entity.id
_entity.type
_entity.pdbx_description
1 polymer ?
#
loop_
_entity_poly.entity_id
_entity_poly.type
_entity_poly.pdbx_seq_one_letter_code
_entity_poly.pdbx_strand_id
1 'polypeptide(L)' 'LESLDKEITIMHPGPINRGVEITSDVADSNQAIILNQVENGVAIRMAVIYLLASKIKQ' A
#
# COMPACT_ATOMS: atom_id res chain seq x y z
N LEU A 1 -16.18 6.21 -8.86
CA LEU A 1 -16.15 5.68 -7.48
C LEU A 1 -17.55 5.65 -6.90
N GLU A 2 -18.29 6.75 -6.98
CA GLU A 2 -19.67 6.85 -6.48
C GLU A 2 -20.69 5.93 -7.19
N SER A 3 -20.40 5.48 -8.40
CA SER A 3 -21.25 4.56 -9.15
C SER A 3 -21.04 3.07 -8.79
N LEU A 4 -20.17 2.76 -7.82
CA LEU A 4 -19.92 1.39 -7.39
C LEU A 4 -20.89 1.02 -6.26
N ASP A 5 -21.53 -0.13 -6.37
CA ASP A 5 -22.46 -0.64 -5.34
C ASP A 5 -21.76 -1.06 -4.04
N LYS A 6 -20.43 -1.13 -4.05
CA LYS A 6 -19.60 -1.45 -2.90
C LYS A 6 -18.45 -0.47 -2.75
N GLU A 7 -18.16 -0.16 -1.50
CA GLU A 7 -16.92 0.53 -1.14
C GLU A 7 -15.73 -0.37 -1.46
N ILE A 8 -14.72 0.21 -2.11
CA ILE A 8 -13.48 -0.47 -2.50
C ILE A 8 -12.29 0.23 -1.87
N THR A 9 -11.19 -0.51 -1.75
CA THR A 9 -9.90 0.02 -1.30
C THR A 9 -8.97 0.17 -2.50
N ILE A 10 -8.38 1.35 -2.64
CA ILE A 10 -7.42 1.66 -3.71
C ILE A 10 -6.00 1.56 -3.14
N MET A 11 -5.17 0.78 -3.83
CA MET A 11 -3.79 0.48 -3.46
C MET A 11 -2.86 0.74 -4.64
N HIS A 12 -1.62 1.12 -4.38
CA HIS A 12 -0.56 1.26 -5.38
C HIS A 12 0.81 1.19 -4.69
N PRO A 13 1.74 0.32 -5.15
CA PRO A 13 3.04 0.14 -4.48
C PRO A 13 4.02 1.31 -4.68
N GLY A 14 3.78 2.15 -5.70
CA GLY A 14 4.61 3.30 -6.04
C GLY A 14 5.91 2.94 -6.79
N PRO A 15 6.62 3.93 -7.36
CA PRO A 15 6.20 5.33 -7.55
C PRO A 15 4.97 5.42 -8.47
N ILE A 16 4.17 6.47 -8.34
CA ILE A 16 2.90 6.63 -9.08
C ILE A 16 3.08 7.59 -10.25
N ASN A 17 2.73 7.15 -11.46
CA ASN A 17 2.63 8.01 -12.63
C ASN A 17 1.20 8.55 -12.79
N ARG A 18 0.93 9.71 -12.18
CA ARG A 18 -0.39 10.36 -12.24
C ARG A 18 -0.76 10.77 -13.66
N GLY A 19 -2.03 10.55 -14.04
CA GLY A 19 -2.54 10.81 -15.38
C GLY A 19 -2.15 9.77 -16.43
N VAL A 20 -1.36 8.76 -16.06
CA VAL A 20 -0.99 7.62 -16.91
C VAL A 20 -1.54 6.32 -16.33
N GLU A 21 -1.14 5.99 -15.10
CA GLU A 21 -1.55 4.76 -14.39
C GLU A 21 -2.85 4.98 -13.60
N ILE A 22 -2.98 6.16 -13.01
CA ILE A 22 -4.09 6.51 -12.12
C ILE A 22 -4.34 8.02 -12.19
N THR A 23 -5.60 8.44 -12.18
CA THR A 23 -5.94 9.86 -12.11
C THR A 23 -5.71 10.39 -10.70
N SER A 24 -5.48 11.70 -10.57
CA SER A 24 -5.28 12.32 -9.25
C SER A 24 -6.49 12.13 -8.34
N ASP A 25 -7.71 12.27 -8.87
CA ASP A 25 -8.94 12.12 -8.10
C ASP A 25 -9.11 10.73 -7.50
N VAL A 26 -8.61 9.69 -8.17
CA VAL A 26 -8.66 8.31 -7.65
C VAL A 26 -7.54 8.10 -6.62
N ALA A 27 -6.33 8.57 -6.92
CA ALA A 27 -5.18 8.45 -6.02
C ALA A 27 -5.36 9.21 -4.69
N ASP A 28 -6.09 10.32 -4.72
CA ASP A 28 -6.36 11.17 -3.54
C ASP A 28 -7.75 10.94 -2.94
N SER A 29 -8.48 9.93 -3.42
CA SER A 29 -9.81 9.61 -2.90
C SER A 29 -9.74 9.08 -1.46
N ASN A 30 -10.84 9.23 -0.71
CA ASN A 30 -10.98 8.68 0.65
C ASN A 30 -10.84 7.15 0.69
N GLN A 31 -10.99 6.48 -0.45
CA GLN A 31 -10.85 5.03 -0.62
C GLN A 31 -9.40 4.59 -0.83
N ALA A 32 -8.47 5.54 -1.05
CA ALA A 32 -7.07 5.26 -1.29
C ALA A 32 -6.27 5.12 0.02
N ILE A 33 -5.56 4.00 0.15
CA ILE A 33 -4.68 3.71 1.29
C ILE A 33 -3.21 3.60 0.88
N ILE A 34 -2.84 4.25 -0.23
CA ILE A 34 -1.53 4.13 -0.89
C ILE A 34 -0.38 4.41 0.09
N LEU A 35 -0.45 5.51 0.83
CA LEU A 35 0.62 5.87 1.77
C LEU A 35 0.71 4.86 2.93
N ASN A 36 -0.44 4.48 3.50
CA ASN A 36 -0.52 3.47 4.55
C ASN A 36 0.05 2.12 4.07
N GLN A 37 -0.22 1.72 2.83
CA GLN A 37 0.34 0.51 2.23
C GLN A 37 1.87 0.57 2.17
N VAL A 38 2.44 1.68 1.70
CA VAL A 38 3.90 1.85 1.60
C VAL A 38 4.54 1.86 2.99
N GLU A 39 3.94 2.57 3.94
CA GLU A 39 4.38 2.61 5.33
C GLU A 39 4.37 1.23 5.99
N ASN A 40 3.27 0.48 5.81
CA ASN A 40 3.14 -0.90 6.31
C ASN A 40 4.23 -1.83 5.73
N GLY A 41 4.76 -1.53 4.54
CA GLY A 41 5.89 -2.25 3.96
C GLY A 41 7.15 -2.22 4.83
N VAL A 42 7.39 -1.13 5.57
CA VAL A 42 8.53 -1.03 6.52
C VAL A 42 8.32 -1.99 7.69
N ALA A 43 7.13 -1.95 8.32
CA ALA A 43 6.80 -2.81 9.45
C ALA A 43 6.90 -4.30 9.09
N ILE A 44 6.39 -4.70 7.92
CA ILE A 44 6.47 -6.08 7.44
C ILE A 44 7.92 -6.52 7.24
N ARG A 45 8.76 -5.71 6.57
CA ARG A 45 10.18 -6.05 6.37
C ARG A 45 10.91 -6.19 7.69
N MET A 46 10.66 -5.28 8.64
CA MET A 46 11.24 -5.37 9.99
C MET A 46 10.84 -6.68 10.69
N ALA A 47 9.56 -7.04 10.64
CA ALA A 47 9.06 -8.28 11.24
C ALA A 47 9.70 -9.53 10.59
N VAL A 48 9.76 -9.57 9.25
CA VAL A 48 10.39 -10.68 8.52
C VAL A 48 11.87 -10.80 8.88
N ILE A 49 12.62 -9.70 8.88
CA ILE A 49 14.04 -9.69 9.24
C ILE A 49 14.24 -10.11 10.70
N TYR A 50 13.42 -9.60 11.63
CA TYR A 50 13.48 -9.99 13.04
C TYR A 50 13.29 -11.50 13.22
N LEU A 51 12.27 -12.07 12.59
CA LEU A 51 11.99 -13.51 12.67
C LEU A 51 13.13 -14.33 12.07
N LEU A 52 13.67 -13.95 10.90
CA LEU A 52 14.78 -14.66 10.28
C LEU A 52 16.07 -14.56 11.12
N ALA A 53 16.40 -13.37 11.61
CA ALA A 53 17.55 -13.15 12.49
C ALA A 53 17.44 -13.96 13.80
N SER A 54 16.21 -14.13 14.34
CA SER A 54 15.98 -14.97 15.53
C SER A 54 16.24 -16.47 15.28
N LYS A 55 16.13 -16.94 14.02
CA LYS A 55 16.37 -18.34 13.63
C LYS A 55 17.85 -18.64 13.32
N ILE A 56 18.67 -17.63 13.05
CA ILE A 56 20.10 -17.80 12.73
C ILE A 56 20.94 -18.17 13.97
N LYS A 57 20.41 -18.06 15.19
CA LYS A 57 21.09 -18.45 16.44
C LYS A 57 20.91 -19.93 16.84
N GLN A 58 20.72 -20.84 15.89
CA GLN A 58 20.77 -22.30 16.16
C GLN A 58 22.13 -22.86 15.79
#